data_AF-D0N224-F1
#
_entry.id   AF-D0N224-F1
#
_cell.length_a   1.000
_cell.length_b   1.000
_cell.length_c   1.000
_cell.angle_alpha   90.00
_cell.angle_beta   90.00
_cell.angle_gamma   90.00
#
_symmetry.space_group_name_H-M   'P 1'
#
loop_
_entity.id
_entity.type
_entity.pdbx_description
1 polymer ?
#
loop_
_entity_poly.entity_id
_entity_poly.type
_entity_poly.pdbx_seq_one_letter_code
_entity_poly.pdbx_strand_id
1 'polypeptide(L)'
;MVKLFCALAGAAGSAFSVRVDESDTVDDLRNMIRDHPQFGHPNSKLQLFLAKKGGAWLNSDGAAAVTLDEHGNPQGFDKMDPSLWIKNDRYFGEKFQPNEGQIHVLAVVPTEAAVVPALSQQSFFWKEPKSLVATTGANWDFQNSLDLGNLASAIGCHYEAWRDGKTDKRTHPLFVCLDGPGTVKSRLLDEFPKILQQRIFRDETQGDPAMKQLLQTAYNFKITFENGTTDNYGISDPRKMIGTRMLYQLQESDWTMFNANPVNQVFSAEVLTKLSAITETDSNRMCVILCVDSLQKLQHEPGSKHSEFYTAFASLCDLVNASKCWLIVICAATISQPVDEFLAASPQWREMLQTTSLKRPKIDGRDVFDTFDYGNGALTQLLVDDMGGHGRALEELFNVMLQNQGQAFEFIPVMHNVLAAIRQAYPAIVAPMQSMKQAFLAVISRRRVDGNSLFGNLTLDQVISCGLIRLDGTQLQCPFILYMLLETHDIPWSKHATYAPAERLEDLKPWQLWEHFNCKLRVLKSQAFAQEEPVLWTDIHHGARLA
;
A
#
# COMPACT_ATOMS: atom_id res chain seq x y z
N MET A 1 -6.73 43.70 -17.18
CA MET A 1 -6.29 42.28 -17.30
C MET A 1 -5.40 42.11 -18.52
N VAL A 2 -4.16 41.66 -18.33
CA VAL A 2 -3.10 41.56 -19.35
C VAL A 2 -2.70 40.09 -19.53
N LYS A 3 -2.35 39.71 -20.77
CA LYS A 3 -1.83 38.38 -21.07
C LYS A 3 -0.31 38.41 -21.08
N LEU A 4 0.33 37.77 -20.12
CA LEU A 4 1.78 37.60 -20.06
C LEU A 4 2.18 36.25 -20.64
N PHE A 5 3.28 36.24 -21.38
CA PHE A 5 3.89 35.00 -21.85
C PHE A 5 5.11 34.67 -20.98
N CYS A 6 5.16 33.44 -20.53
CA CYS A 6 6.13 32.94 -19.56
C CYS A 6 6.88 31.75 -20.18
N ALA A 7 8.12 31.54 -19.76
CA ALA A 7 8.90 30.36 -20.14
C ALA A 7 9.79 29.91 -18.98
N LEU A 8 10.16 28.63 -18.98
CA LEU A 8 11.20 28.12 -18.09
C LEU A 8 12.57 28.58 -18.60
N ALA A 9 13.37 29.19 -17.74
CA ALA A 9 14.71 29.62 -18.12
C ALA A 9 15.58 28.39 -18.49
N GLY A 10 16.20 28.41 -19.66
CA GLY A 10 17.07 27.33 -20.12
C GLY A 10 16.37 26.09 -20.68
N ALA A 11 15.04 26.11 -20.82
CA ALA A 11 14.26 24.96 -21.33
C ALA A 11 13.59 25.26 -22.67
N ALA A 12 13.93 24.49 -23.70
CA ALA A 12 13.32 24.59 -25.02
C ALA A 12 11.83 24.18 -25.00
N GLY A 13 11.00 24.89 -25.77
CA GLY A 13 9.57 24.55 -25.94
C GLY A 13 8.69 24.81 -24.71
N SER A 14 9.17 25.59 -23.73
CA SER A 14 8.51 25.80 -22.44
C SER A 14 7.62 27.05 -22.37
N ALA A 15 7.31 27.67 -23.52
CA ALA A 15 6.54 28.91 -23.56
C ALA A 15 5.03 28.65 -23.34
N PHE A 16 4.41 29.44 -22.47
CA PHE A 16 2.98 29.42 -22.17
C PHE A 16 2.49 30.82 -21.83
N SER A 17 1.18 30.97 -21.60
CA SER A 17 0.60 32.28 -21.27
C SER A 17 -0.30 32.21 -20.05
N VAL A 18 -0.20 33.25 -19.21
CA VAL A 18 -1.06 33.47 -18.05
C VAL A 18 -1.79 34.81 -18.21
N ARG A 19 -3.00 34.91 -17.66
CA ARG A 19 -3.77 36.16 -17.63
C ARG A 19 -3.72 36.71 -16.22
N VAL A 20 -3.31 37.95 -16.07
CA VAL A 20 -3.17 38.63 -14.78
C VAL A 20 -3.96 39.93 -14.76
N ASP A 21 -4.52 40.30 -13.62
CA ASP A 21 -5.08 41.62 -13.41
C ASP A 21 -3.97 42.66 -13.19
N GLU A 22 -4.28 43.94 -13.43
CA GLU A 22 -3.33 45.04 -13.22
C GLU A 22 -3.10 45.34 -11.74
N SER A 23 -4.02 44.91 -10.87
CA SER A 23 -3.91 44.98 -9.42
C SER A 23 -3.16 43.80 -8.80
N ASP A 24 -2.82 42.76 -9.59
CA ASP A 24 -2.13 41.58 -9.09
C ASP A 24 -0.67 41.88 -8.72
N THR A 25 -0.20 41.19 -7.68
CA THR A 25 1.19 41.20 -7.26
C THR A 25 2.02 40.19 -8.05
N VAL A 26 3.34 40.31 -7.97
CA VAL A 26 4.25 39.27 -8.48
C VAL A 26 4.01 37.92 -7.78
N ASP A 27 3.57 37.93 -6.52
CA ASP A 27 3.19 36.69 -5.82
C ASP A 27 1.94 36.01 -6.42
N ASP A 28 0.94 36.79 -6.79
CA ASP A 28 -0.27 36.28 -7.45
C ASP A 28 0.07 35.66 -8.81
N LEU A 29 0.93 36.34 -9.59
CA LEU A 29 1.49 35.80 -10.83
C LEU A 29 2.27 34.49 -10.61
N ARG A 30 3.07 34.42 -9.53
CA ARG A 30 3.80 33.21 -9.15
C ARG A 30 2.85 32.05 -8.86
N ASN A 31 1.77 32.31 -8.11
CA ASN A 31 0.75 31.30 -7.81
C ASN A 31 0.03 30.83 -9.09
N MET A 32 -0.31 31.74 -10.00
CA MET A 32 -0.92 31.39 -11.30
C MET A 32 -0.01 30.54 -12.20
N ILE A 33 1.29 30.83 -12.24
CA ILE A 33 2.26 30.02 -12.98
C ILE A 33 2.40 28.63 -12.35
N ARG A 34 2.44 28.54 -11.01
CA ARG A 34 2.53 27.27 -10.28
C ARG A 34 1.35 26.35 -10.59
N ASP A 35 0.16 26.91 -10.65
CA ASP A 35 -1.07 26.13 -10.85
C ASP A 35 -1.33 25.81 -12.34
N HIS A 36 -0.43 26.22 -13.24
CA HIS A 36 -0.55 25.97 -14.68
C HIS A 36 -0.24 24.49 -15.02
N PRO A 37 -1.05 23.81 -15.86
CA PRO A 37 -0.92 22.36 -16.13
C PRO A 37 0.43 21.90 -16.68
N GLN A 38 1.15 22.79 -17.37
CA GLN A 38 2.50 22.48 -17.89
C GLN A 38 3.56 22.31 -16.79
N PHE A 39 3.30 22.76 -15.55
CA PHE A 39 4.27 22.76 -14.46
C PHE A 39 4.06 21.67 -13.41
N GLY A 40 2.97 20.91 -13.45
CA GLY A 40 2.76 19.76 -12.55
C GLY A 40 2.88 20.07 -11.05
N HIS A 41 2.43 21.25 -10.61
CA HIS A 41 2.54 21.77 -9.24
C HIS A 41 4.00 21.83 -8.72
N PRO A 42 4.82 22.75 -9.23
CA PRO A 42 6.20 22.91 -8.81
C PRO A 42 6.28 23.46 -7.37
N ASN A 43 7.40 23.18 -6.70
CA ASN A 43 7.71 23.55 -5.31
C ASN A 43 7.33 25.01 -4.94
N SER A 44 6.96 25.22 -3.68
CA SER A 44 6.73 26.51 -3.00
C SER A 44 7.83 27.59 -3.18
N LYS A 45 9.00 27.23 -3.71
CA LYS A 45 10.18 28.10 -3.91
C LYS A 45 10.31 28.71 -5.33
N LEU A 46 9.30 28.65 -6.19
CA LEU A 46 9.32 29.24 -7.54
C LEU A 46 9.79 30.72 -7.52
N GLN A 47 10.73 31.08 -8.37
CA GLN A 47 11.24 32.45 -8.52
C GLN A 47 10.95 32.98 -9.91
N LEU A 48 10.62 34.27 -10.01
CA LEU A 48 10.28 34.94 -11.25
C LEU A 48 11.31 36.02 -11.58
N PHE A 49 11.68 36.11 -12.85
CA PHE A 49 12.60 37.10 -13.38
C PHE A 49 11.98 37.78 -14.60
N LEU A 50 12.28 39.05 -14.82
CA LEU A 50 11.91 39.75 -16.05
C LEU A 50 12.68 39.15 -17.23
N ALA A 51 11.99 38.74 -18.28
CA ALA A 51 12.61 38.24 -19.51
C ALA A 51 13.11 39.39 -20.41
N LYS A 52 13.63 40.47 -19.80
CA LYS A 52 14.10 41.67 -20.48
C LYS A 52 15.61 41.79 -20.34
N LYS A 53 16.32 41.89 -21.47
CA LYS A 53 17.77 42.06 -21.51
C LYS A 53 18.15 43.20 -22.44
N GLY A 54 18.91 44.17 -21.95
CA GLY A 54 19.33 45.33 -22.74
C GLY A 54 18.17 46.18 -23.28
N GLY A 55 17.00 46.16 -22.61
CA GLY A 55 15.81 46.90 -23.01
C GLY A 55 14.83 46.15 -23.92
N ALA A 56 15.19 44.96 -24.42
CA ALA A 56 14.34 44.14 -25.28
C ALA A 56 13.83 42.86 -24.57
N TRP A 57 12.62 42.40 -24.93
CA TRP A 57 12.05 41.14 -24.47
C TRP A 57 12.67 39.96 -25.22
N LEU A 58 12.87 38.83 -24.53
CA LEU A 58 13.31 37.60 -25.17
C LEU A 58 12.22 37.00 -26.07
N ASN A 59 12.62 36.17 -27.01
CA ASN A 59 11.73 35.22 -27.68
C ASN A 59 11.90 33.81 -27.07
N SER A 60 11.15 32.82 -27.59
CA SER A 60 11.21 31.44 -27.09
C SER A 60 12.64 30.85 -27.15
N ASP A 61 13.36 31.05 -28.25
CA ASP A 61 14.73 30.56 -28.40
C ASP A 61 15.70 31.28 -27.45
N GLY A 62 15.51 32.58 -27.25
CA GLY A 62 16.27 33.40 -26.32
C GLY A 62 16.05 32.97 -24.87
N ALA A 63 14.83 32.59 -24.49
CA ALA A 63 14.52 32.03 -23.17
C ALA A 63 15.15 30.65 -22.96
N ALA A 64 15.20 29.82 -23.99
CA ALA A 64 15.86 28.52 -23.97
C ALA A 64 17.40 28.62 -23.90
N ALA A 65 17.97 29.70 -24.46
CA ALA A 65 19.42 29.95 -24.44
C ALA A 65 19.91 30.70 -23.19
N VAL A 66 19.04 30.97 -22.20
CA VAL A 66 19.42 31.65 -20.96
C VAL A 66 20.40 30.79 -20.15
N THR A 67 21.56 31.36 -19.84
CA THR A 67 22.53 30.74 -18.93
C THR A 67 22.14 30.98 -17.48
N LEU A 68 22.12 29.90 -16.69
CA LEU A 68 21.85 29.95 -15.25
C LEU A 68 23.18 30.01 -14.48
N ASP A 69 23.20 30.70 -13.34
CA ASP A 69 24.32 30.72 -12.41
C ASP A 69 24.35 29.47 -11.52
N GLU A 70 25.34 29.42 -10.63
CA GLU A 70 25.53 28.33 -9.66
C GLU A 70 24.39 28.20 -8.64
N HIS A 71 23.42 29.10 -8.60
CA HIS A 71 22.22 29.01 -7.78
C HIS A 71 20.96 28.76 -8.63
N GLY A 72 21.14 28.47 -9.92
CA GLY A 72 20.06 28.25 -10.87
C GLY A 72 19.36 29.53 -11.32
N ASN A 73 19.86 30.73 -11.00
CA ASN A 73 19.25 32.00 -11.41
C ASN A 73 19.73 32.43 -12.81
N PRO A 74 18.87 33.08 -13.61
CA PRO A 74 19.22 33.51 -14.96
C PRO A 74 20.17 34.71 -14.92
N GLN A 75 21.34 34.56 -15.54
CA GLN A 75 22.38 35.58 -15.52
C GLN A 75 22.00 36.81 -16.36
N GLY A 76 22.05 37.99 -15.72
CA GLY A 76 21.79 39.27 -16.37
C GLY A 76 20.30 39.60 -16.54
N PHE A 77 19.43 39.00 -15.71
CA PHE A 77 18.00 39.29 -15.65
C PHE A 77 17.59 39.73 -14.26
N ASP A 78 16.64 40.68 -14.19
CA ASP A 78 16.18 41.24 -12.92
C ASP A 78 15.18 40.32 -12.23
N LYS A 79 15.48 39.96 -10.98
CA LYS A 79 14.56 39.20 -10.12
C LYS A 79 13.36 40.06 -9.76
N MET A 80 12.16 39.50 -9.89
CA MET A 80 10.93 40.17 -9.51
C MET A 80 10.69 39.99 -8.00
N ASP A 81 10.34 41.08 -7.33
CA ASP A 81 10.02 41.14 -5.90
C ASP A 81 8.56 40.74 -5.72
N PRO A 82 8.26 39.66 -4.96
CA PRO A 82 6.89 39.18 -4.75
C PRO A 82 5.93 40.24 -4.20
N SER A 83 6.44 41.22 -3.45
CA SER A 83 5.65 42.26 -2.78
C SER A 83 5.23 43.42 -3.70
N LEU A 84 5.76 43.48 -4.92
CA LEU A 84 5.47 44.56 -5.86
C LEU A 84 4.35 44.17 -6.82
N TRP A 85 3.61 45.18 -7.26
CA TRP A 85 2.56 45.03 -8.26
C TRP A 85 3.16 44.79 -9.65
N ILE A 86 2.47 44.00 -10.49
CA ILE A 86 2.89 43.73 -11.87
C ILE A 86 3.01 45.04 -12.67
N LYS A 87 2.11 46.00 -12.44
CA LYS A 87 2.14 47.33 -13.10
C LYS A 87 3.22 48.29 -12.60
N ASN A 88 4.08 47.88 -11.66
CA ASN A 88 5.19 48.71 -11.21
C ASN A 88 6.07 49.12 -12.41
N ASP A 89 6.53 50.38 -12.44
CA ASP A 89 7.37 50.91 -13.54
C ASP A 89 8.70 50.16 -13.71
N ARG A 90 9.15 49.43 -12.67
CA ARG A 90 10.30 48.54 -12.75
C ARG A 90 10.04 47.27 -13.58
N TYR A 91 8.78 46.89 -13.78
CA TYR A 91 8.38 45.69 -14.49
C TYR A 91 7.72 46.03 -15.83
N PHE A 92 6.39 46.07 -15.85
CA PHE A 92 5.62 46.27 -17.06
C PHE A 92 5.18 47.73 -17.22
N GLY A 93 4.90 48.43 -16.11
CA GLY A 93 4.33 49.79 -16.11
C GLY A 93 2.86 49.83 -16.54
N GLU A 94 2.19 50.96 -16.31
CA GLU A 94 0.74 51.10 -16.58
C GLU A 94 0.35 51.04 -18.07
N LYS A 95 1.29 51.26 -18.98
CA LYS A 95 1.06 51.31 -20.44
C LYS A 95 1.56 50.08 -21.19
N PHE A 96 1.81 48.99 -20.47
CA PHE A 96 2.35 47.78 -21.05
C PHE A 96 1.39 47.13 -22.06
N GLN A 97 1.91 46.76 -23.24
CA GLN A 97 1.19 45.96 -24.22
C GLN A 97 2.09 44.81 -24.71
N PRO A 98 1.68 43.54 -24.55
CA PRO A 98 2.46 42.39 -24.99
C PRO A 98 2.38 42.24 -26.52
N ASN A 99 3.50 41.91 -27.17
CA ASN A 99 3.52 41.56 -28.59
C ASN A 99 3.71 40.05 -28.81
N GLU A 100 3.30 39.58 -29.99
CA GLU A 100 3.48 38.18 -30.39
C GLU A 100 4.97 37.80 -30.44
N GLY A 101 5.29 36.57 -30.00
CA GLY A 101 6.65 36.04 -29.99
C GLY A 101 7.53 36.52 -28.83
N GLN A 102 7.03 37.38 -27.95
CA GLN A 102 7.76 37.86 -26.77
C GLN A 102 7.51 36.98 -25.54
N ILE A 103 8.57 36.69 -24.80
CA ILE A 103 8.56 36.16 -23.45
C ILE A 103 8.77 37.32 -22.49
N HIS A 104 7.93 37.38 -21.46
CA HIS A 104 7.84 38.50 -20.52
C HIS A 104 8.39 38.12 -19.16
N VAL A 105 8.24 36.86 -18.76
CA VAL A 105 8.65 36.34 -17.45
C VAL A 105 9.43 35.04 -17.65
N LEU A 106 10.59 34.94 -17.00
CA LEU A 106 11.32 33.70 -16.84
C LEU A 106 10.95 33.09 -15.49
N ALA A 107 10.37 31.90 -15.52
CA ALA A 107 10.11 31.09 -14.35
C ALA A 107 11.33 30.22 -14.06
N VAL A 108 11.82 30.28 -12.84
CA VAL A 108 12.96 29.49 -12.37
C VAL A 108 12.53 28.71 -11.14
N VAL A 109 12.66 27.40 -11.22
CA VAL A 109 12.64 26.54 -10.04
C VAL A 109 14.08 26.50 -9.54
N PRO A 110 14.40 27.08 -8.37
CA PRO A 110 15.75 27.02 -7.84
C PRO A 110 16.16 25.57 -7.75
N THR A 111 17.11 25.18 -8.59
CA THR A 111 17.84 23.94 -8.37
C THR A 111 18.82 24.31 -7.29
N GLU A 112 18.66 23.77 -6.09
CA GLU A 112 19.75 23.80 -5.12
C GLU A 112 20.92 23.09 -5.82
N ALA A 113 21.82 23.88 -6.43
CA ALA A 113 23.04 23.34 -6.97
C ALA A 113 23.75 22.70 -5.79
N ALA A 114 23.87 21.38 -5.85
CA ALA A 114 25.15 20.76 -6.09
C ALA A 114 26.37 21.59 -5.63
N VAL A 115 26.39 21.99 -4.35
CA VAL A 115 27.50 21.50 -3.55
C VAL A 115 27.35 20.01 -3.70
N VAL A 116 28.26 19.42 -4.45
CA VAL A 116 28.59 18.02 -4.28
C VAL A 116 29.22 17.99 -2.88
N PRO A 117 28.53 17.65 -1.76
CA PRO A 117 29.20 16.63 -1.00
C PRO A 117 29.27 15.51 -2.01
N ALA A 118 30.48 15.00 -2.25
CA ALA A 118 30.56 13.71 -2.90
C ALA A 118 29.52 12.80 -2.23
N LEU A 119 29.08 11.78 -2.95
CA LEU A 119 28.44 10.60 -2.35
C LEU A 119 29.22 10.01 -1.14
N SER A 120 30.29 10.67 -0.67
CA SER A 120 31.16 10.44 0.47
C SER A 120 30.77 11.12 1.80
N GLN A 121 29.66 11.86 1.93
CA GLN A 121 29.24 12.38 3.26
C GLN A 121 27.87 11.94 3.78
N GLN A 122 27.07 11.21 3.00
CA GLN A 122 26.00 10.39 3.58
C GLN A 122 26.59 8.99 3.83
N SER A 123 26.96 8.71 5.08
CA SER A 123 27.43 7.39 5.47
C SER A 123 26.25 6.43 5.40
N PHE A 124 26.21 5.64 4.34
CA PHE A 124 25.34 4.47 4.28
C PHE A 124 26.02 3.34 5.04
N PHE A 125 25.27 2.64 5.88
CA PHE A 125 25.75 1.48 6.63
C PHE A 125 24.66 0.42 6.69
N TRP A 126 25.06 -0.83 6.89
CA TRP A 126 24.10 -1.90 7.08
C TRP A 126 23.29 -1.66 8.36
N LYS A 127 21.97 -1.74 8.24
CA LYS A 127 21.03 -1.64 9.36
C LYS A 127 19.88 -2.60 9.16
N GLU A 128 19.52 -3.28 10.25
CA GLU A 128 18.33 -4.13 10.27
C GLU A 128 17.07 -3.33 9.93
N PRO A 129 16.15 -3.90 9.14
CA PRO A 129 14.94 -3.22 8.74
C PRO A 129 14.03 -2.95 9.94
N LYS A 130 13.30 -1.83 9.89
CA LYS A 130 12.21 -1.58 10.83
C LYS A 130 11.09 -2.61 10.61
N SER A 131 10.37 -2.92 11.69
CA SER A 131 9.16 -3.75 11.62
C SER A 131 8.11 -3.09 10.73
N LEU A 132 7.47 -3.87 9.86
CA LEU A 132 6.33 -3.42 9.07
C LEU A 132 5.07 -3.29 9.94
N VAL A 133 5.01 -4.03 11.05
CA VAL A 133 3.94 -3.97 12.04
C VAL A 133 4.43 -3.25 13.30
N ALA A 134 3.74 -2.16 13.66
CA ALA A 134 4.01 -1.36 14.86
C ALA A 134 2.79 -1.25 15.80
N THR A 135 1.75 -2.05 15.54
CA THR A 135 0.52 -2.11 16.35
C THR A 135 0.67 -3.09 17.52
N THR A 136 -0.32 -3.14 18.42
CA THR A 136 -0.32 -3.98 19.63
C THR A 136 0.01 -5.45 19.35
N GLY A 137 -0.51 -5.99 18.24
CA GLY A 137 -0.30 -7.37 17.81
C GLY A 137 1.10 -7.67 17.30
N ALA A 138 2.00 -6.68 17.15
CA ALA A 138 3.41 -6.93 16.84
C ALA A 138 4.09 -7.82 17.88
N ASN A 139 3.68 -7.71 19.14
CA ASN A 139 4.27 -8.46 20.26
C ASN A 139 3.63 -9.84 20.46
N TRP A 140 2.56 -10.18 19.75
CA TRP A 140 1.93 -11.49 19.86
C TRP A 140 2.77 -12.57 19.18
N ASP A 141 2.70 -13.80 19.69
CA ASP A 141 3.34 -14.97 19.13
C ASP A 141 2.91 -15.18 17.68
N PHE A 142 3.90 -15.33 16.79
CA PHE A 142 3.62 -15.56 15.38
C PHE A 142 3.00 -16.94 15.15
N GLN A 143 1.80 -16.96 14.56
CA GLN A 143 1.10 -18.18 14.17
C GLN A 143 1.47 -18.56 12.74
N ASN A 144 2.49 -19.40 12.60
CA ASN A 144 2.98 -19.82 11.29
C ASN A 144 1.95 -20.67 10.54
N SER A 145 1.51 -20.20 9.38
CA SER A 145 0.58 -20.88 8.48
C SER A 145 1.24 -21.55 7.29
N LEU A 146 2.55 -21.37 7.11
CA LEU A 146 3.26 -21.81 5.91
C LEU A 146 3.48 -23.32 5.93
N ASP A 147 3.33 -23.95 4.77
CA ASP A 147 3.84 -25.29 4.52
C ASP A 147 5.37 -25.23 4.42
N LEU A 148 6.03 -25.49 5.55
CA LEU A 148 7.49 -25.44 5.63
C LEU A 148 8.17 -26.47 4.72
N GLY A 149 7.50 -27.59 4.39
CA GLY A 149 8.06 -28.60 3.49
C GLY A 149 8.12 -28.10 2.06
N ASN A 150 7.01 -27.56 1.55
CA ASN A 150 6.97 -26.96 0.22
C ASN A 150 7.87 -25.73 0.13
N LEU A 151 7.88 -24.89 1.17
CA LEU A 151 8.77 -23.72 1.23
C LEU A 151 10.25 -24.14 1.21
N ALA A 152 10.64 -25.16 1.98
CA ALA A 152 12.00 -25.70 1.98
C ALA A 152 12.40 -26.22 0.59
N SER A 153 11.50 -26.94 -0.07
CA SER A 153 11.73 -27.43 -1.44
C SER A 153 11.91 -26.27 -2.43
N ALA A 154 11.06 -25.25 -2.37
CA ALA A 154 11.12 -24.11 -3.28
C ALA A 154 12.42 -23.31 -3.10
N ILE A 155 12.82 -23.08 -1.85
CA ILE A 155 14.07 -22.39 -1.51
C ILE A 155 15.30 -23.20 -1.94
N GLY A 156 15.27 -24.53 -1.79
CA GLY A 156 16.34 -25.42 -2.25
C GLY A 156 16.53 -25.36 -3.78
N CYS A 157 15.44 -25.51 -4.54
CA CYS A 157 15.48 -25.39 -6.00
C CYS A 157 15.99 -24.01 -6.45
N HIS A 158 15.56 -22.94 -5.78
CA HIS A 158 16.00 -21.57 -6.07
C HIS A 158 17.50 -21.40 -5.86
N TYR A 159 18.02 -21.91 -4.73
CA TYR A 159 19.44 -21.87 -4.41
C TYR A 159 20.28 -22.59 -5.46
N GLU A 160 19.88 -23.82 -5.82
CA GLU A 160 20.58 -24.62 -6.84
C GLU A 160 20.58 -23.90 -8.19
N ALA A 161 19.45 -23.32 -8.59
CA ALA A 161 19.36 -22.57 -9.83
C ALA A 161 20.28 -21.35 -9.85
N TRP A 162 20.32 -20.58 -8.75
CA TRP A 162 21.21 -19.42 -8.63
C TRP A 162 22.69 -19.83 -8.63
N ARG A 163 23.05 -20.87 -7.85
CA ARG A 163 24.42 -21.41 -7.77
C ARG A 163 24.92 -21.87 -9.13
N ASP A 164 24.06 -22.50 -9.91
CA ASP A 164 24.37 -23.00 -11.26
C ASP A 164 24.33 -21.89 -12.33
N GLY A 165 24.04 -20.64 -11.96
CA GLY A 165 24.00 -19.49 -12.87
C GLY A 165 22.80 -19.49 -13.84
N LYS A 166 21.72 -20.19 -13.49
CA LYS A 166 20.48 -20.19 -14.27
C LYS A 166 19.80 -18.84 -14.12
N THR A 167 19.13 -18.40 -15.19
CA THR A 167 18.37 -17.14 -15.23
C THR A 167 16.95 -17.34 -15.78
N ASP A 168 16.54 -18.60 -15.93
CA ASP A 168 15.23 -18.94 -16.48
C ASP A 168 14.13 -18.62 -15.45
N LYS A 169 13.09 -17.91 -15.91
CA LYS A 169 11.96 -17.46 -15.09
C LYS A 169 11.25 -18.60 -14.35
N ARG A 170 11.33 -19.84 -14.82
CA ARG A 170 10.70 -21.02 -14.19
C ARG A 170 11.53 -21.66 -13.09
N THR A 171 12.76 -21.20 -12.88
CA THR A 171 13.70 -21.81 -11.92
C THR A 171 13.87 -21.01 -10.63
N HIS A 172 13.36 -19.78 -10.60
CA HIS A 172 13.42 -18.90 -9.42
C HIS A 172 12.01 -18.47 -8.98
N PRO A 173 11.59 -18.81 -7.75
CA PRO A 173 10.27 -18.45 -7.25
C PRO A 173 10.23 -16.99 -6.83
N LEU A 174 9.15 -16.30 -7.22
CA LEU A 174 8.70 -15.08 -6.56
C LEU A 174 7.60 -15.44 -5.56
N PHE A 175 7.81 -15.16 -4.27
CA PHE A 175 6.81 -15.46 -3.24
C PHE A 175 5.78 -14.34 -3.17
N VAL A 176 4.50 -14.68 -3.11
CA VAL A 176 3.40 -13.70 -3.16
C VAL A 176 2.35 -14.02 -2.11
N CYS A 177 1.95 -13.02 -1.33
CA CYS A 177 0.91 -13.10 -0.31
C CYS A 177 -0.23 -12.12 -0.62
N LEU A 178 -1.38 -12.63 -1.07
CA LEU A 178 -2.54 -11.81 -1.45
C LEU A 178 -3.69 -12.05 -0.48
N ASP A 179 -4.14 -10.99 0.19
CA ASP A 179 -5.26 -11.08 1.14
C ASP A 179 -5.79 -9.68 1.52
N GLY A 180 -6.99 -9.59 2.06
CA GLY A 180 -7.64 -8.32 2.46
C GLY A 180 -6.93 -7.59 3.62
N PRO A 181 -7.29 -6.34 3.94
CA PRO A 181 -6.75 -5.64 5.10
C PRO A 181 -6.98 -6.38 6.42
N GLY A 182 -6.01 -6.30 7.35
CA GLY A 182 -6.13 -6.89 8.69
C GLY A 182 -5.90 -8.40 8.76
N THR A 183 -5.44 -9.04 7.69
CA THR A 183 -5.21 -10.49 7.60
C THR A 183 -3.76 -10.90 7.85
N VAL A 184 -2.98 -10.06 8.55
CA VAL A 184 -1.65 -10.44 9.08
C VAL A 184 -0.54 -10.52 8.00
N LYS A 185 -0.77 -10.02 6.77
CA LYS A 185 0.23 -9.97 5.67
C LYS A 185 1.55 -9.30 6.07
N SER A 186 1.49 -8.07 6.58
CA SER A 186 2.70 -7.33 6.98
C SER A 186 3.46 -8.05 8.10
N ARG A 187 2.74 -8.76 8.99
CA ARG A 187 3.37 -9.59 10.03
C ARG A 187 4.02 -10.85 9.44
N LEU A 188 3.41 -11.47 8.43
CA LEU A 188 4.04 -12.57 7.69
C LEU A 188 5.34 -12.10 7.05
N LEU A 189 5.35 -10.93 6.39
CA LEU A 189 6.57 -10.34 5.84
C LEU A 189 7.63 -10.07 6.92
N ASP A 190 7.22 -9.60 8.11
CA ASP A 190 8.14 -9.36 9.21
C ASP A 190 8.84 -10.62 9.72
N GLU A 191 8.13 -11.75 9.71
CA GLU A 191 8.59 -13.04 10.25
C GLU A 191 9.24 -13.91 9.18
N PHE A 192 8.98 -13.66 7.89
CA PHE A 192 9.47 -14.46 6.77
C PHE A 192 11.01 -14.64 6.79
N PRO A 193 11.84 -13.59 6.99
CA PRO A 193 13.28 -13.78 7.13
C PRO A 193 13.66 -14.76 8.25
N LYS A 194 13.04 -14.62 9.43
CA LYS A 194 13.28 -15.49 10.59
C LYS A 194 12.87 -16.93 10.31
N ILE A 195 11.78 -17.14 9.56
CA ILE A 195 11.35 -18.47 9.13
C ILE A 195 12.43 -19.12 8.27
N LEU A 196 12.94 -18.41 7.25
CA LEU A 196 13.99 -18.92 6.36
C LEU A 196 15.32 -19.16 7.11
N GLN A 197 15.67 -18.27 8.02
CA GLN A 197 16.93 -18.31 8.77
C GLN A 197 16.99 -19.42 9.83
N GLN A 198 15.86 -19.73 10.48
CA GLN A 198 15.86 -20.51 11.72
C GLN A 198 14.87 -21.68 11.75
N ARG A 199 13.84 -21.69 10.89
CA ARG A 199 12.68 -22.59 11.07
C ARG A 199 12.35 -23.46 9.86
N ILE A 200 12.88 -23.13 8.68
CA ILE A 200 12.51 -23.80 7.42
C ILE A 200 13.05 -25.24 7.36
N PHE A 201 14.28 -25.48 7.83
CA PHE A 201 14.87 -26.83 7.91
C PHE A 201 14.71 -27.36 9.33
N ARG A 202 13.99 -28.48 9.49
CA ARG A 202 13.73 -29.08 10.81
C ARG A 202 14.87 -29.98 11.30
N ASP A 203 15.68 -30.48 10.37
CA ASP A 203 16.79 -31.40 10.60
C ASP A 203 18.09 -30.81 10.04
N GLU A 204 19.19 -30.99 10.77
CA GLU A 204 20.53 -30.58 10.33
C GLU A 204 20.94 -31.23 9.01
N THR A 205 20.40 -32.42 8.70
CA THR A 205 20.63 -33.17 7.45
C THR A 205 19.83 -32.67 6.25
N GLN A 206 18.76 -31.87 6.46
CA GLN A 206 17.89 -31.38 5.38
C GLN A 206 18.44 -30.11 4.74
N GLY A 207 18.75 -30.13 3.44
CA GLY A 207 19.18 -28.94 2.68
C GLY A 207 20.68 -28.70 2.69
N ASP A 208 21.19 -28.08 1.62
CA ASP A 208 22.61 -27.79 1.40
C ASP A 208 23.22 -26.96 2.55
N PRO A 209 24.35 -27.37 3.15
CA PRO A 209 24.99 -26.62 4.24
C PRO A 209 25.40 -25.19 3.87
N ALA A 210 25.88 -24.95 2.65
CA ALA A 210 26.27 -23.63 2.19
C ALA A 210 25.04 -22.73 1.99
N MET A 211 23.93 -23.29 1.51
CA MET A 211 22.63 -22.60 1.46
C MET A 211 22.18 -22.17 2.86
N LYS A 212 22.22 -23.09 3.84
CA LYS A 212 21.84 -22.78 5.23
C LYS A 212 22.68 -21.64 5.81
N GLN A 213 23.99 -21.70 5.59
CA GLN A 213 24.90 -20.66 6.06
C GLN A 213 24.56 -19.29 5.43
N LEU A 214 24.29 -19.26 4.13
CA LEU A 214 23.86 -18.04 3.43
C LEU A 214 22.55 -17.48 3.97
N LEU A 215 21.55 -18.34 4.23
CA LEU A 215 20.29 -17.90 4.83
C LEU A 215 20.53 -17.29 6.21
N GLN A 216 21.29 -17.97 7.09
CA GLN A 216 21.58 -17.50 8.45
C GLN A 216 22.24 -16.11 8.50
N THR A 217 23.07 -15.79 7.51
CA THR A 217 23.75 -14.48 7.39
C THR A 217 23.10 -13.56 6.36
N ALA A 218 21.86 -13.83 5.96
CA ALA A 218 21.19 -13.05 4.91
C ALA A 218 20.91 -11.61 5.37
N TYR A 219 21.05 -10.68 4.43
CA TYR A 219 20.68 -9.27 4.60
C TYR A 219 19.20 -9.07 4.31
N ASN A 220 18.45 -8.59 5.29
CA ASN A 220 17.01 -8.40 5.20
C ASN A 220 16.62 -6.97 4.78
N PHE A 221 15.90 -6.81 3.69
CA PHE A 221 15.19 -5.57 3.39
C PHE A 221 13.71 -5.74 3.66
N LYS A 222 13.10 -4.77 4.36
CA LYS A 222 11.65 -4.67 4.49
C LYS A 222 11.24 -3.29 4.06
N ILE A 223 10.63 -3.22 2.88
CA ILE A 223 10.16 -1.96 2.30
C ILE A 223 8.64 -1.97 2.22
N THR A 224 8.06 -0.78 2.21
CA THR A 224 6.61 -0.61 2.08
C THR A 224 6.28 0.57 1.18
N PHE A 225 5.15 0.46 0.48
CA PHE A 225 4.52 1.58 -0.22
C PHE A 225 3.41 2.23 0.62
N GLU A 226 3.39 1.96 1.93
CA GLU A 226 2.52 2.59 2.93
C GLU A 226 3.38 3.19 4.07
N ASN A 227 2.77 3.46 5.23
CA ASN A 227 3.46 3.73 6.50
C ASN A 227 4.62 4.76 6.44
N GLY A 228 4.36 5.89 5.78
CA GLY A 228 5.31 7.02 5.71
C GLY A 228 6.22 6.99 4.48
N THR A 229 6.13 5.96 3.63
CA THR A 229 6.86 5.86 2.35
C THR A 229 5.90 5.67 1.18
N THR A 230 4.66 6.15 1.28
CA THR A 230 3.63 6.04 0.22
C THR A 230 3.95 6.90 -1.00
N ASP A 231 4.45 8.10 -0.74
CA ASP A 231 4.68 9.09 -1.78
C ASP A 231 5.92 8.73 -2.63
N ASN A 232 5.78 8.96 -3.94
CA ASN A 232 6.79 8.72 -4.97
C ASN A 232 7.25 10.05 -5.62
N TYR A 233 7.13 11.21 -4.94
CA TYR A 233 7.46 12.52 -5.51
C TYR A 233 8.78 12.49 -6.29
N GLY A 234 8.70 12.87 -7.57
CA GLY A 234 9.85 13.00 -8.45
C GLY A 234 10.45 11.69 -9.00
N ILE A 235 9.99 10.50 -8.57
CA ILE A 235 10.42 9.24 -9.19
C ILE A 235 9.60 9.01 -10.47
N SER A 236 10.15 9.41 -11.62
CA SER A 236 9.48 9.20 -12.93
C SER A 236 9.58 7.77 -13.45
N ASP A 237 10.54 6.97 -12.96
CA ASP A 237 10.76 5.60 -13.39
C ASP A 237 10.34 4.60 -12.29
N PRO A 238 9.21 3.88 -12.45
CA PRO A 238 8.72 2.96 -11.43
C PRO A 238 9.70 1.84 -11.06
N ARG A 239 10.64 1.52 -11.95
CA ARG A 239 11.70 0.51 -11.71
C ARG A 239 12.65 0.93 -10.58
N LYS A 240 12.74 2.23 -10.28
CA LYS A 240 13.56 2.77 -9.19
C LYS A 240 12.86 2.78 -7.84
N MET A 241 11.53 2.70 -7.80
CA MET A 241 10.76 2.89 -6.57
C MET A 241 11.13 1.88 -5.45
N ILE A 242 11.46 0.65 -5.83
CA ILE A 242 11.92 -0.40 -4.90
C ILE A 242 13.36 -0.12 -4.45
N GLY A 243 14.25 0.19 -5.40
CA GLY A 243 15.66 0.48 -5.10
C GLY A 243 15.82 1.71 -4.21
N THR A 244 15.07 2.79 -4.44
CA THR A 244 15.03 3.96 -3.56
C THR A 244 14.67 3.58 -2.13
N ARG A 245 13.66 2.72 -1.91
CA ARG A 245 13.24 2.28 -0.58
C ARG A 245 14.26 1.34 0.08
N MET A 246 14.92 0.49 -0.72
CA MET A 246 16.03 -0.33 -0.22
C MET A 246 17.20 0.57 0.22
N LEU A 247 17.56 1.57 -0.58
CA LEU A 247 18.62 2.51 -0.24
C LEU A 247 18.29 3.32 1.01
N TYR A 248 17.03 3.75 1.15
CA TYR A 248 16.53 4.46 2.32
C TYR A 248 16.75 3.68 3.63
N GLN A 249 16.59 2.35 3.61
CA GLN A 249 16.87 1.52 4.79
C GLN A 249 18.33 1.60 5.26
N LEU A 250 19.28 1.83 4.34
CA LEU A 250 20.71 1.87 4.63
C LEU A 250 21.18 3.22 5.21
N GLN A 251 20.25 4.11 5.55
CA GLN A 251 20.52 5.44 6.08
C GLN A 251 19.49 5.86 7.13
N GLU A 252 19.87 6.80 7.99
CA GLU A 252 18.93 7.53 8.84
C GLU A 252 18.58 8.87 8.20
N SER A 253 17.37 8.96 7.67
CA SER A 253 16.84 10.19 7.06
C SER A 253 15.32 10.21 7.12
N ASP A 254 14.74 11.39 6.91
CA ASP A 254 13.32 11.54 6.64
C ASP A 254 13.02 11.12 5.20
N TRP A 255 11.94 10.35 4.98
CA TRP A 255 11.59 9.85 3.64
C TRP A 255 11.36 10.98 2.64
N THR A 256 10.68 12.05 3.03
CA THR A 256 10.34 13.16 2.13
C THR A 256 11.60 13.82 1.58
N MET A 257 12.54 14.15 2.48
CA MET A 257 13.82 14.74 2.07
C MET A 257 14.68 13.74 1.29
N PHE A 258 14.68 12.47 1.70
CA PHE A 258 15.46 11.43 1.06
C PHE A 258 15.00 11.16 -0.38
N ASN A 259 13.69 11.02 -0.59
CA ASN A 259 13.07 10.72 -1.87
C ASN A 259 13.13 11.90 -2.86
N ALA A 260 13.04 13.13 -2.34
CA ALA A 260 13.14 14.34 -3.15
C ALA A 260 14.53 14.53 -3.79
N ASN A 261 15.58 13.87 -3.28
CA ASN A 261 16.92 13.92 -3.86
C ASN A 261 17.04 12.94 -5.04
N PRO A 262 17.20 13.40 -6.29
CA PRO A 262 17.30 12.50 -7.46
C PRO A 262 18.46 11.51 -7.40
N VAL A 263 19.52 11.82 -6.66
CA VAL A 263 20.68 10.93 -6.47
C VAL A 263 20.33 9.68 -5.67
N ASN A 264 19.31 9.76 -4.81
CA ASN A 264 18.83 8.63 -4.03
C ASN A 264 17.86 7.73 -4.81
N GLN A 265 17.45 8.15 -6.00
CA GLN A 265 16.50 7.43 -6.85
C GLN A 265 17.25 6.42 -7.73
N VAL A 266 17.42 5.22 -7.20
CA VAL A 266 18.30 4.17 -7.75
C VAL A 266 17.55 2.89 -8.07
N PHE A 267 18.12 2.07 -8.96
CA PHE A 267 17.65 0.71 -9.18
C PHE A 267 18.08 -0.22 -8.05
N SER A 268 17.31 -1.27 -7.78
CA SER A 268 17.62 -2.25 -6.73
C SER A 268 19.02 -2.87 -6.90
N ALA A 269 19.45 -3.14 -8.13
CA ALA A 269 20.78 -3.69 -8.42
C ALA A 269 21.93 -2.77 -7.98
N GLU A 270 21.74 -1.44 -8.04
CA GLU A 270 22.70 -0.47 -7.53
C GLU A 270 22.81 -0.55 -6.01
N VAL A 271 21.68 -0.75 -5.32
CA VAL A 271 21.66 -0.95 -3.86
C VAL A 271 22.38 -2.23 -3.45
N LEU A 272 22.20 -3.33 -4.19
CA LEU A 272 22.91 -4.59 -3.93
C LEU A 272 24.43 -4.42 -4.10
N THR A 273 24.86 -3.68 -5.12
CA THR A 273 26.28 -3.33 -5.34
C THR A 273 26.82 -2.49 -4.19
N LYS A 274 26.02 -1.51 -3.73
CA LYS A 274 26.38 -0.63 -2.61
C LYS A 274 26.45 -1.39 -1.28
N LEU A 275 25.52 -2.31 -1.05
CA LEU A 275 25.50 -3.19 0.11
C LEU A 275 26.77 -4.06 0.16
N SER A 276 27.15 -4.66 -0.98
CA SER A 276 28.40 -5.43 -1.12
C SER A 276 29.63 -4.62 -0.72
N ALA A 277 29.71 -3.35 -1.13
CA ALA A 277 30.80 -2.46 -0.75
C ALA A 277 30.80 -2.09 0.75
N ILE A 278 29.62 -1.79 1.33
CA ILE A 278 29.49 -1.38 2.74
C ILE A 278 29.75 -2.53 3.70
N THR A 279 29.40 -3.76 3.30
CA THR A 279 29.52 -4.96 4.14
C THR A 279 30.78 -5.77 3.85
N GLU A 280 31.62 -5.30 2.91
CA GLU A 280 32.83 -5.99 2.45
C GLU A 280 32.57 -7.45 2.05
N THR A 281 31.36 -7.74 1.55
CA THR A 281 30.92 -9.09 1.20
C THR A 281 30.73 -9.17 -0.31
N ASP A 282 31.42 -10.11 -0.97
CA ASP A 282 31.28 -10.32 -2.41
C ASP A 282 29.83 -10.70 -2.77
N SER A 283 29.33 -10.15 -3.88
CA SER A 283 27.93 -10.31 -4.28
C SER A 283 27.56 -11.77 -4.48
N ASN A 284 28.47 -12.61 -4.99
CA ASN A 284 28.26 -14.06 -5.19
C ASN A 284 28.25 -14.88 -3.89
N ARG A 285 28.57 -14.28 -2.74
CA ARG A 285 28.57 -14.90 -1.41
C ARG A 285 27.55 -14.25 -0.49
N MET A 286 26.65 -13.46 -1.06
CA MET A 286 25.63 -12.72 -0.35
C MET A 286 24.26 -13.35 -0.60
N CYS A 287 23.47 -13.46 0.47
CA CYS A 287 22.03 -13.70 0.38
C CYS A 287 21.29 -12.43 0.81
N VAL A 288 20.24 -12.08 0.07
CA VAL A 288 19.37 -10.95 0.40
C VAL A 288 17.93 -11.44 0.43
N ILE A 289 17.20 -11.11 1.49
CA ILE A 289 15.76 -11.38 1.61
C ILE A 289 15.04 -10.04 1.53
N LEU A 290 14.31 -9.81 0.44
CA LEU A 290 13.56 -8.58 0.19
C LEU A 290 12.07 -8.82 0.41
N CYS A 291 11.52 -8.17 1.42
CA CYS A 291 10.10 -8.14 1.74
C CYS A 291 9.50 -6.83 1.23
N VAL A 292 8.51 -6.92 0.35
CA VAL A 292 7.84 -5.76 -0.26
C VAL A 292 6.38 -5.72 0.16
N ASP A 293 6.01 -4.75 0.98
CA ASP A 293 4.64 -4.57 1.45
C ASP A 293 3.88 -3.53 0.61
N SER A 294 2.57 -3.74 0.53
CA SER A 294 1.58 -2.80 0.00
C SER A 294 1.76 -2.38 -1.46
N LEU A 295 2.16 -3.31 -2.33
CA LEU A 295 2.33 -3.05 -3.77
C LEU A 295 1.07 -2.46 -4.43
N GLN A 296 -0.14 -2.72 -3.91
CA GLN A 296 -1.39 -2.13 -4.39
C GLN A 296 -1.41 -0.59 -4.38
N LYS A 297 -0.48 0.07 -3.69
CA LYS A 297 -0.41 1.54 -3.66
C LYS A 297 0.24 2.14 -4.90
N LEU A 298 0.96 1.34 -5.66
CA LEU A 298 1.40 1.75 -6.99
C LEU A 298 0.20 1.92 -7.91
N GLN A 299 0.29 2.86 -8.85
CA GLN A 299 -0.73 2.98 -9.88
C GLN A 299 -0.88 1.63 -10.59
N HIS A 300 -2.12 1.16 -10.66
CA HIS A 300 -2.48 -0.10 -11.29
C HIS A 300 -3.85 0.02 -11.91
N GLU A 301 -4.01 -0.66 -13.04
CA GLU A 301 -5.30 -0.84 -13.72
C GLU A 301 -5.33 -2.28 -14.23
N PRO A 302 -6.48 -2.97 -14.10
CA PRO A 302 -6.63 -4.31 -14.67
C PRO A 302 -6.24 -4.33 -16.15
N GLY A 303 -5.38 -5.27 -16.53
CA GLY A 303 -4.87 -5.49 -17.88
C GLY A 303 -3.76 -4.52 -18.32
N SER A 304 -3.40 -3.51 -17.53
CA SER A 304 -2.43 -2.50 -17.93
C SER A 304 -0.98 -2.93 -17.74
N LYS A 305 -0.28 -3.20 -18.85
CA LYS A 305 1.16 -3.52 -18.89
C LYS A 305 2.08 -2.31 -18.73
N HIS A 306 1.52 -1.11 -18.70
CA HIS A 306 2.26 0.14 -18.57
C HIS A 306 2.08 0.80 -17.20
N SER A 307 1.39 0.12 -16.28
CA SER A 307 1.20 0.62 -14.93
C SER A 307 2.49 0.62 -14.12
N GLU A 308 2.54 1.47 -13.09
CA GLU A 308 3.66 1.50 -12.14
C GLU A 308 3.81 0.15 -11.44
N PHE A 309 2.68 -0.44 -11.03
CA PHE A 309 2.62 -1.77 -10.44
C PHE A 309 3.26 -2.82 -11.35
N TYR A 310 2.83 -2.90 -12.62
CA TYR A 310 3.36 -3.87 -13.58
C TYR A 310 4.87 -3.69 -13.75
N THR A 311 5.33 -2.45 -13.87
CA THR A 311 6.73 -2.11 -14.09
C THR A 311 7.60 -2.49 -12.89
N ALA A 312 7.14 -2.18 -11.67
CA ALA A 312 7.84 -2.53 -10.44
C ALA A 312 7.89 -4.06 -10.23
N PHE A 313 6.77 -4.75 -10.48
CA PHE A 313 6.67 -6.20 -10.35
C PHE A 313 7.55 -6.93 -11.38
N ALA A 314 7.58 -6.46 -12.63
CA ALA A 314 8.50 -6.96 -13.66
C ALA A 314 9.97 -6.79 -13.23
N SER A 315 10.31 -5.64 -12.64
CA SER A 315 11.67 -5.38 -12.14
C SER A 315 12.08 -6.34 -11.03
N LEU A 316 11.14 -6.74 -10.15
CA LEU A 316 11.40 -7.78 -9.14
C LEU A 316 11.67 -9.14 -9.77
N CYS A 317 10.91 -9.52 -10.80
CA CYS A 317 11.15 -10.76 -11.53
C CYS A 317 12.55 -10.74 -12.15
N ASP A 318 12.92 -9.68 -12.87
CA ASP A 318 14.23 -9.58 -13.50
C ASP A 318 15.37 -9.64 -12.46
N LEU A 319 15.17 -9.01 -11.30
CA LEU A 319 16.14 -9.02 -10.21
C LEU A 319 16.32 -10.42 -9.59
N VAL A 320 15.23 -11.15 -9.35
CA VAL A 320 15.26 -12.53 -8.80
C VAL A 320 15.97 -13.49 -9.76
N ASN A 321 15.79 -13.31 -11.07
CA ASN A 321 16.35 -14.22 -12.07
C ASN A 321 17.81 -13.92 -12.45
N ALA A 322 18.29 -12.69 -12.28
CA ALA A 322 19.58 -12.26 -12.83
C ALA A 322 20.53 -11.61 -11.82
N SER A 323 20.17 -11.51 -10.55
CA SER A 323 21.04 -10.95 -9.52
C SER A 323 22.30 -11.81 -9.30
N LYS A 324 23.44 -11.15 -9.11
CA LYS A 324 24.69 -11.81 -8.72
C LYS A 324 24.61 -12.41 -7.32
N CYS A 325 23.91 -11.74 -6.40
CA CYS A 325 23.63 -12.28 -5.07
C CYS A 325 22.38 -13.15 -5.10
N TRP A 326 22.31 -14.10 -4.16
CA TRP A 326 21.15 -14.94 -4.02
C TRP A 326 20.00 -14.14 -3.41
N LEU A 327 19.09 -13.67 -4.25
CA LEU A 327 17.99 -12.82 -3.85
C LEU A 327 16.69 -13.62 -3.70
N ILE A 328 16.08 -13.55 -2.52
CA ILE A 328 14.78 -14.13 -2.19
C ILE A 328 13.79 -12.97 -2.03
N VAL A 329 12.72 -12.96 -2.82
CA VAL A 329 11.72 -11.88 -2.78
C VAL A 329 10.36 -12.42 -2.36
N ILE A 330 9.76 -11.75 -1.38
CA ILE A 330 8.36 -11.94 -1.00
C ILE A 330 7.60 -10.61 -1.10
N CYS A 331 6.42 -10.64 -1.70
CA CYS A 331 5.57 -9.47 -1.88
C CYS A 331 4.19 -9.68 -1.24
N ALA A 332 3.63 -8.63 -0.65
CA ALA A 332 2.26 -8.62 -0.18
C ALA A 332 1.41 -7.56 -0.90
N ALA A 333 0.16 -7.90 -1.20
CA ALA A 333 -0.83 -6.96 -1.72
C ALA A 333 -2.26 -7.29 -1.27
N THR A 334 -3.17 -6.31 -1.37
CA THR A 334 -4.63 -6.50 -1.13
C THR A 334 -5.46 -6.68 -2.39
N ILE A 335 -4.80 -6.68 -3.55
CA ILE A 335 -5.43 -6.86 -4.87
C ILE A 335 -5.01 -8.22 -5.43
N SER A 336 -5.95 -8.99 -5.95
CA SER A 336 -5.70 -10.31 -6.54
C SER A 336 -5.69 -10.26 -8.06
N GLN A 337 -6.62 -9.52 -8.68
CA GLN A 337 -6.79 -9.51 -10.13
C GLN A 337 -5.61 -8.88 -10.89
N PRO A 338 -5.07 -7.69 -10.55
CA PRO A 338 -3.91 -7.13 -11.24
C PRO A 338 -2.66 -8.00 -11.09
N VAL A 339 -2.53 -8.69 -9.96
CA VAL A 339 -1.48 -9.68 -9.75
C VAL A 339 -1.73 -10.86 -10.68
N ASP A 340 -2.89 -11.51 -10.59
CA ASP A 340 -3.26 -12.67 -11.41
C ASP A 340 -3.14 -12.42 -12.92
N GLU A 341 -3.50 -11.24 -13.40
CA GLU A 341 -3.36 -10.86 -14.81
C GLU A 341 -1.89 -10.68 -15.23
N PHE A 342 -1.07 -10.03 -14.40
CA PHE A 342 0.39 -9.99 -14.62
C PHE A 342 0.95 -11.41 -14.66
N LEU A 343 0.57 -12.20 -13.67
CA LEU A 343 1.00 -13.55 -13.41
C LEU A 343 0.57 -14.49 -14.55
N ALA A 344 -0.61 -14.32 -15.14
CA ALA A 344 -1.09 -15.10 -16.28
C ALA A 344 -0.25 -14.86 -17.55
N ALA A 345 0.27 -13.64 -17.72
CA ALA A 345 1.10 -13.27 -18.87
C ALA A 345 2.60 -13.60 -18.70
N SER A 346 3.03 -14.02 -17.51
CA SER A 346 4.44 -14.23 -17.17
C SER A 346 4.77 -15.70 -16.88
N PRO A 347 5.83 -16.29 -17.47
CA PRO A 347 6.26 -17.64 -17.15
C PRO A 347 7.01 -17.73 -15.81
N GLN A 348 7.15 -16.62 -15.06
CA GLN A 348 7.79 -16.60 -13.75
C GLN A 348 7.20 -17.67 -12.84
N TRP A 349 8.06 -18.48 -12.21
CA TRP A 349 7.63 -19.36 -11.13
C TRP A 349 7.21 -18.52 -9.93
N ARG A 350 6.03 -18.80 -9.40
CA ARG A 350 5.38 -18.03 -8.34
C ARG A 350 4.92 -18.99 -7.26
N GLU A 351 5.19 -18.63 -6.01
CA GLU A 351 4.78 -19.40 -4.85
C GLU A 351 3.80 -18.57 -4.02
N MET A 352 2.52 -18.99 -4.04
CA MET A 352 1.45 -18.31 -3.33
C MET A 352 1.45 -18.71 -1.86
N LEU A 353 1.72 -17.74 -0.98
CA LEU A 353 1.73 -17.94 0.46
C LEU A 353 0.41 -17.45 1.05
N GLN A 354 -0.27 -18.33 1.78
CA GLN A 354 -1.57 -18.03 2.39
C GLN A 354 -1.39 -17.57 3.83
N THR A 355 -2.03 -16.46 4.19
CA THR A 355 -2.20 -16.11 5.60
C THR A 355 -3.26 -17.01 6.23
N THR A 356 -3.18 -17.26 7.53
CA THR A 356 -4.22 -18.03 8.24
C THR A 356 -5.13 -17.12 9.05
N SER A 357 -6.30 -17.65 9.38
CA SER A 357 -7.15 -17.10 10.42
C SER A 357 -6.43 -17.30 11.76
N LEU A 358 -6.15 -16.20 12.45
CA LEU A 358 -5.49 -16.27 13.75
C LEU A 358 -6.39 -17.01 14.75
N LYS A 359 -5.81 -17.98 15.43
CA LYS A 359 -6.35 -18.50 16.69
C LYS A 359 -6.18 -17.45 17.78
N ARG A 360 -6.76 -17.74 18.95
CA ARG A 360 -6.63 -16.91 20.16
C ARG A 360 -5.15 -16.51 20.37
N PRO A 361 -4.82 -15.21 20.30
CA PRO A 361 -3.44 -14.72 20.34
C PRO A 361 -2.77 -14.99 21.67
N LYS A 362 -1.44 -15.06 21.64
CA LYS A 362 -0.60 -15.37 22.80
C LYS A 362 0.61 -14.44 22.85
N ILE A 363 1.21 -14.28 24.03
CA ILE A 363 2.53 -13.70 24.26
C ILE A 363 3.30 -14.70 25.10
N ASP A 364 4.42 -15.21 24.58
CA ASP A 364 5.24 -16.23 25.24
C ASP A 364 4.43 -17.48 25.65
N GLY A 365 3.52 -17.90 24.76
CA GLY A 365 2.62 -19.02 24.95
C GLY A 365 1.44 -18.77 25.88
N ARG A 366 1.37 -17.60 26.55
CA ARG A 366 0.26 -17.20 27.42
C ARG A 366 -0.79 -16.45 26.64
N ASP A 367 -2.05 -16.77 26.89
CA ASP A 367 -3.19 -16.14 26.23
C ASP A 367 -3.25 -14.63 26.53
N VAL A 368 -3.45 -13.80 25.51
CA VAL A 368 -3.55 -12.35 25.71
C VAL A 368 -4.89 -11.93 26.31
N PHE A 369 -5.91 -12.79 26.20
CA PHE A 369 -7.27 -12.49 26.65
C PHE A 369 -7.61 -13.07 28.03
N ASP A 370 -6.80 -13.98 28.58
CA ASP A 370 -7.06 -14.62 29.89
C ASP A 370 -7.25 -13.61 31.02
N THR A 371 -6.57 -12.46 30.95
CA THR A 371 -6.70 -11.39 31.96
C THR A 371 -8.06 -10.71 31.99
N PHE A 372 -8.89 -10.92 30.97
CA PHE A 372 -10.22 -10.31 30.84
C PHE A 372 -11.36 -11.31 31.03
N ASP A 373 -11.07 -12.58 31.35
CA ASP A 373 -12.11 -13.58 31.46
C ASP A 373 -13.07 -13.27 32.63
N TYR A 374 -12.59 -12.68 33.74
CA TYR A 374 -13.39 -12.35 34.94
C TYR A 374 -14.40 -13.45 35.38
N GLY A 375 -14.06 -14.74 35.15
CA GLY A 375 -14.93 -15.88 35.44
C GLY A 375 -15.88 -16.31 34.31
N ASN A 376 -15.78 -15.70 33.12
CA ASN A 376 -16.62 -15.97 31.95
C ASN A 376 -15.80 -16.13 30.65
N GLY A 377 -14.80 -17.03 30.67
CA GLY A 377 -13.93 -17.28 29.51
C GLY A 377 -14.65 -17.78 28.25
N ALA A 378 -15.87 -18.32 28.39
CA ALA A 378 -16.70 -18.68 27.23
C ALA A 378 -17.17 -17.45 26.45
N LEU A 379 -17.49 -16.35 27.15
CA LEU A 379 -17.92 -15.11 26.52
C LEU A 379 -16.76 -14.35 25.89
N THR A 380 -15.59 -14.34 26.54
CA THR A 380 -14.35 -13.85 25.92
C THR A 380 -14.01 -14.63 24.66
N GLN A 381 -14.11 -15.96 24.70
CA GLN A 381 -13.86 -16.80 23.53
C GLN A 381 -14.83 -16.46 22.39
N LEU A 382 -16.12 -16.26 22.68
CA LEU A 382 -17.10 -15.84 21.69
C LEU A 382 -16.71 -14.51 21.02
N LEU A 383 -16.25 -13.52 21.79
CA LEU A 383 -15.79 -12.25 21.25
C LEU A 383 -14.58 -12.42 20.32
N VAL A 384 -13.63 -13.27 20.70
CA VAL A 384 -12.45 -13.61 19.89
C VAL A 384 -12.88 -14.29 18.58
N ASP A 385 -13.80 -15.26 18.67
CA ASP A 385 -14.32 -15.99 17.51
C ASP A 385 -15.10 -15.07 16.56
N ASP A 386 -15.82 -14.08 17.10
CA ASP A 386 -16.56 -13.09 16.33
C ASP A 386 -15.65 -12.21 15.47
N MET A 387 -14.35 -12.10 15.78
CA MET A 387 -13.34 -11.41 14.96
C MET A 387 -12.81 -12.28 13.81
N GLY A 388 -13.14 -13.57 13.78
CA GLY A 388 -12.80 -14.53 12.73
C GLY A 388 -11.31 -14.61 12.39
N GLY A 389 -10.45 -14.36 13.37
CA GLY A 389 -9.00 -14.41 13.22
C GLY A 389 -8.40 -13.33 12.31
N HIS A 390 -9.07 -12.19 12.16
CA HIS A 390 -8.48 -11.00 11.55
C HIS A 390 -7.64 -10.28 12.61
N GLY A 391 -6.33 -10.15 12.36
CA GLY A 391 -5.38 -9.53 13.29
C GLY A 391 -5.81 -8.15 13.75
N ARG A 392 -6.14 -7.26 12.80
CA ARG A 392 -6.59 -5.90 13.15
C ARG A 392 -7.90 -5.90 13.95
N ALA A 393 -8.82 -6.82 13.66
CA ALA A 393 -10.07 -6.91 14.43
C ALA A 393 -9.84 -7.43 15.86
N LEU A 394 -8.95 -8.41 16.02
CA LEU A 394 -8.51 -8.90 17.32
C LEU A 394 -7.76 -7.82 18.13
N GLU A 395 -6.96 -6.98 17.47
CA GLU A 395 -6.30 -5.85 18.11
C GLU A 395 -7.31 -4.82 18.64
N GLU A 396 -8.32 -4.46 17.85
CA GLU A 396 -9.38 -3.56 18.33
C GLU A 396 -10.17 -4.15 19.50
N LEU A 397 -10.50 -5.44 19.44
CA LEU A 397 -11.11 -6.14 20.57
C LEU A 397 -10.22 -6.05 21.82
N PHE A 398 -8.94 -6.38 21.69
CA PHE A 398 -7.98 -6.32 22.79
C PHE A 398 -7.86 -4.92 23.39
N ASN A 399 -7.76 -3.88 22.54
CA ASN A 399 -7.67 -2.50 22.99
C ASN A 399 -8.92 -2.06 23.77
N VAL A 400 -10.11 -2.44 23.30
CA VAL A 400 -11.37 -2.16 24.01
C VAL A 400 -11.42 -2.90 25.35
N MET A 401 -11.05 -4.18 25.39
CA MET A 401 -11.02 -4.95 26.64
C MET A 401 -10.02 -4.38 27.65
N LEU A 402 -8.86 -3.91 27.17
CA LEU A 402 -7.84 -3.26 27.98
C LEU A 402 -8.34 -1.95 28.60
N GLN A 403 -9.08 -1.13 27.84
CA GLN A 403 -9.67 0.12 28.34
C GLN A 403 -10.72 -0.11 29.43
N ASN A 404 -11.38 -1.28 29.42
CA ASN A 404 -12.40 -1.65 30.40
C ASN A 404 -11.84 -2.54 31.51
N GLN A 405 -10.51 -2.67 31.63
CA GLN A 405 -9.89 -3.52 32.63
C GLN A 405 -10.21 -3.04 34.06
N GLY A 406 -10.56 -3.98 34.94
CA GLY A 406 -10.96 -3.72 36.32
C GLY A 406 -12.42 -3.30 36.51
N GLN A 407 -13.21 -3.19 35.44
CA GLN A 407 -14.66 -2.97 35.49
C GLN A 407 -15.42 -4.30 35.43
N ALA A 408 -16.68 -4.30 35.88
CA ALA A 408 -17.56 -5.45 35.67
C ALA A 408 -17.75 -5.67 34.17
N PHE A 409 -17.57 -6.90 33.70
CA PHE A 409 -17.73 -7.22 32.28
C PHE A 409 -19.22 -7.14 31.89
N GLU A 410 -19.57 -6.12 31.10
CA GLU A 410 -20.89 -5.99 30.48
C GLU A 410 -20.78 -6.14 28.97
N PHE A 411 -21.42 -7.19 28.43
CA PHE A 411 -21.29 -7.54 27.02
C PHE A 411 -21.75 -6.43 26.06
N ILE A 412 -22.89 -5.78 26.36
CA ILE A 412 -23.50 -4.80 25.44
C ILE A 412 -22.61 -3.56 25.27
N PRO A 413 -22.13 -2.89 26.35
CA PRO A 413 -21.20 -1.78 26.22
C PRO A 413 -19.89 -2.17 25.52
N VAL A 414 -19.32 -3.34 25.85
CA VAL A 414 -18.09 -3.84 25.20
C VAL A 414 -18.30 -3.99 23.70
N MET A 415 -19.37 -4.67 23.28
CA MET A 415 -19.67 -4.85 21.85
C MET A 415 -19.94 -3.54 21.12
N HIS A 416 -20.60 -2.58 21.77
CA HIS A 416 -20.80 -1.25 21.19
C HIS A 416 -19.46 -0.55 20.91
N ASN A 417 -18.55 -0.59 21.87
CA ASN A 417 -17.22 0.00 21.74
C ASN A 417 -16.36 -0.74 20.70
N VAL A 418 -16.42 -2.08 20.65
CA VAL A 418 -15.75 -2.89 19.62
C VAL A 418 -16.27 -2.52 18.23
N LEU A 419 -17.58 -2.43 18.02
CA LEU A 419 -18.15 -2.02 16.74
C LEU A 419 -17.70 -0.62 16.32
N ALA A 420 -17.63 0.33 17.26
CA ALA A 420 -17.12 1.67 16.99
C ALA A 420 -15.63 1.65 16.58
N ALA A 421 -14.80 0.91 17.31
CA ALA A 421 -13.38 0.74 17.00
C ALA A 421 -13.17 0.07 15.64
N ILE A 422 -13.92 -0.99 15.34
CA ILE A 422 -13.86 -1.68 14.04
C ILE A 422 -14.29 -0.76 12.89
N ARG A 423 -15.34 0.07 13.06
CA ARG A 423 -15.71 1.07 12.03
C ARG A 423 -14.59 2.04 11.74
N GLN A 424 -13.86 2.49 12.77
CA GLN A 424 -12.71 3.39 12.61
C GLN A 424 -11.52 2.69 11.95
N ALA A 425 -11.29 1.42 12.28
CA ALA A 425 -10.20 0.60 11.73
C ALA A 425 -10.44 0.15 10.28
N TYR A 426 -11.71 0.14 9.83
CA TYR A 426 -12.13 -0.25 8.48
C TYR A 426 -13.11 0.78 7.85
N PRO A 427 -12.67 2.04 7.63
CA PRO A 427 -13.54 3.08 7.09
C PRO A 427 -14.02 2.77 5.68
N ALA A 428 -13.25 1.99 4.91
CA ALA A 428 -13.57 1.57 3.55
C ALA A 428 -14.81 0.66 3.45
N ILE A 429 -15.25 0.04 4.56
CA ILE A 429 -16.50 -0.75 4.57
C ILE A 429 -17.74 0.14 4.54
N VAL A 430 -17.64 1.36 5.09
CA VAL A 430 -18.79 2.24 5.33
C VAL A 430 -19.31 2.86 4.02
N ALA A 431 -18.42 3.34 3.16
CA ALA A 431 -18.82 4.04 1.93
C ALA A 431 -19.59 3.15 0.94
N PRO A 432 -19.14 1.91 0.63
CA PRO A 432 -19.86 0.99 -0.24
C PRO A 432 -20.68 -0.04 0.56
N MET A 433 -21.37 0.38 1.63
CA MET A 433 -22.06 -0.54 2.55
C MET A 433 -23.00 -1.51 1.83
N GLN A 434 -23.71 -1.08 0.79
CA GLN A 434 -24.60 -1.95 0.02
C GLN A 434 -23.87 -3.06 -0.75
N SER A 435 -22.70 -2.75 -1.34
CA SER A 435 -21.84 -3.75 -1.96
C SER A 435 -21.31 -4.75 -0.94
N MET A 436 -20.90 -4.26 0.23
CA MET A 436 -20.46 -5.12 1.34
C MET A 436 -21.57 -6.03 1.86
N LYS A 437 -22.84 -5.58 1.84
CA LYS A 437 -24.00 -6.44 2.12
C LYS A 437 -24.14 -7.56 1.09
N GLN A 438 -24.00 -7.27 -0.19
CA GLN A 438 -24.04 -8.31 -1.22
C GLN A 438 -22.88 -9.30 -1.07
N ALA A 439 -21.70 -8.83 -0.68
CA ALA A 439 -20.58 -9.71 -0.36
C ALA A 439 -20.87 -10.62 0.83
N PHE A 440 -21.46 -10.07 1.91
CA PHE A 440 -21.94 -10.87 3.04
C PHE A 440 -23.00 -11.90 2.62
N LEU A 441 -23.94 -11.52 1.75
CA LEU A 441 -24.94 -12.45 1.19
C LEU A 441 -24.27 -13.59 0.40
N ALA A 442 -23.22 -13.30 -0.37
CA ALA A 442 -22.44 -14.31 -1.06
C ALA A 442 -21.71 -15.26 -0.08
N VAL A 443 -21.21 -14.75 1.05
CA VAL A 443 -20.61 -15.58 2.12
C VAL A 443 -21.65 -16.56 2.69
N ILE A 444 -22.79 -16.07 3.17
CA ILE A 444 -23.79 -16.92 3.84
C ILE A 444 -24.51 -17.88 2.88
N SER A 445 -24.56 -17.54 1.58
CA SER A 445 -25.05 -18.43 0.51
C SER A 445 -23.99 -19.39 -0.03
N ARG A 446 -22.71 -19.26 0.41
CA ARG A 446 -21.57 -20.00 -0.14
C ARG A 446 -21.44 -19.89 -1.66
N ARG A 447 -21.85 -18.75 -2.21
CA ARG A 447 -21.79 -18.46 -3.64
C ARG A 447 -20.34 -18.59 -4.12
N ARG A 448 -20.13 -19.32 -5.21
CA ARG A 448 -18.82 -19.35 -5.87
C ARG A 448 -18.55 -18.00 -6.52
N VAL A 449 -17.33 -17.51 -6.37
CA VAL A 449 -16.88 -16.22 -6.91
C VAL A 449 -15.60 -16.42 -7.72
N ASP A 450 -15.40 -15.53 -8.68
CA ASP A 450 -14.25 -15.43 -9.57
C ASP A 450 -13.92 -13.95 -9.84
N GLY A 451 -12.90 -13.68 -10.65
CA GLY A 451 -12.49 -12.30 -10.98
C GLY A 451 -13.56 -11.46 -11.70
N ASN A 452 -14.60 -12.09 -12.28
CA ASN A 452 -15.70 -11.39 -12.94
C ASN A 452 -16.88 -11.12 -11.99
N SER A 453 -16.81 -11.62 -10.75
CA SER A 453 -17.89 -11.49 -9.79
C SER A 453 -18.05 -10.06 -9.29
N LEU A 454 -19.30 -9.58 -9.31
CA LEU A 454 -19.67 -8.25 -8.87
C LEU A 454 -20.54 -8.29 -7.60
N PHE A 455 -20.41 -7.22 -6.82
CA PHE A 455 -21.16 -6.95 -5.60
C PHE A 455 -21.67 -5.52 -5.69
N GLY A 456 -22.78 -5.35 -6.40
CA GLY A 456 -23.29 -4.05 -6.82
C GLY A 456 -22.31 -3.44 -7.81
N ASN A 457 -21.70 -2.32 -7.44
CA ASN A 457 -20.74 -1.62 -8.29
C ASN A 457 -19.29 -1.99 -8.00
N LEU A 458 -19.04 -2.91 -7.06
CA LEU A 458 -17.68 -3.32 -6.68
C LEU A 458 -17.31 -4.68 -7.26
N THR A 459 -16.05 -4.80 -7.68
CA THR A 459 -15.41 -6.09 -8.02
C THR A 459 -15.05 -6.88 -6.77
N LEU A 460 -14.69 -8.16 -6.96
CA LEU A 460 -14.18 -9.03 -5.91
C LEU A 460 -13.00 -8.38 -5.14
N ASP A 461 -12.03 -7.84 -5.86
CA ASP A 461 -10.86 -7.17 -5.26
C ASP A 461 -11.23 -5.94 -4.43
N GLN A 462 -12.17 -5.13 -4.92
CA GLN A 462 -12.61 -3.94 -4.22
C GLN A 462 -13.32 -4.29 -2.91
N VAL A 463 -14.13 -5.35 -2.92
CA VAL A 463 -14.79 -5.89 -1.72
C VAL A 463 -13.77 -6.43 -0.72
N ILE A 464 -12.82 -7.26 -1.15
CA ILE A 464 -11.74 -7.78 -0.29
C ILE A 464 -10.91 -6.63 0.29
N SER A 465 -10.62 -5.61 -0.53
CA SER A 465 -9.87 -4.41 -0.13
C SER A 465 -10.61 -3.52 0.88
N CYS A 466 -11.93 -3.66 1.03
CA CYS A 466 -12.66 -2.97 2.11
C CYS A 466 -12.30 -3.53 3.49
N GLY A 467 -11.97 -4.83 3.57
CA GLY A 467 -11.59 -5.53 4.80
C GLY A 467 -12.67 -6.44 5.37
N LEU A 468 -12.26 -7.25 6.36
CA LEU A 468 -13.09 -8.30 7.00
C LEU A 468 -13.68 -9.34 6.03
N ILE A 469 -13.07 -9.52 4.86
CA ILE A 469 -13.43 -10.53 3.87
C ILE A 469 -12.16 -11.23 3.41
N ARG A 470 -12.22 -12.56 3.34
CA ARG A 470 -11.17 -13.44 2.80
C ARG A 470 -11.71 -14.26 1.65
N LEU A 471 -10.83 -14.62 0.72
CA LEU A 471 -11.13 -15.57 -0.34
C LEU A 471 -10.50 -16.92 0.02
N ASP A 472 -11.33 -17.94 0.18
CA ASP A 472 -10.92 -19.34 0.40
C ASP A 472 -11.29 -20.16 -0.84
N GLY A 473 -10.29 -20.41 -1.69
CA GLY A 473 -10.50 -20.98 -3.02
C GLY A 473 -11.42 -20.10 -3.87
N THR A 474 -12.65 -20.55 -4.10
CA THR A 474 -13.67 -19.81 -4.85
C THR A 474 -14.80 -19.29 -3.96
N GLN A 475 -14.62 -19.23 -2.64
CA GLN A 475 -15.67 -18.82 -1.69
C GLN A 475 -15.19 -17.68 -0.80
N LEU A 476 -16.10 -16.75 -0.51
CA LEU A 476 -15.83 -15.69 0.46
C LEU A 476 -16.05 -16.20 1.89
N GLN A 477 -15.22 -15.71 2.81
CA GLN A 477 -15.39 -15.87 4.25
C GLN A 477 -15.35 -14.50 4.93
N CYS A 478 -16.12 -14.32 6.00
CA CYS A 478 -16.10 -13.09 6.81
C CYS A 478 -16.33 -13.41 8.29
N PRO A 479 -15.86 -12.56 9.21
CA PRO A 479 -16.09 -12.71 10.64
C PRO A 479 -17.51 -12.27 11.02
N PHE A 480 -18.03 -12.76 12.14
CA PHE A 480 -19.37 -12.41 12.61
C PHE A 480 -19.53 -10.91 12.88
N ILE A 481 -18.46 -10.23 13.31
CA ILE A 481 -18.45 -8.78 13.52
C ILE A 481 -18.84 -7.98 12.26
N LEU A 482 -18.61 -8.50 11.04
CA LEU A 482 -19.03 -7.84 9.81
C LEU A 482 -20.56 -7.82 9.68
N TYR A 483 -21.27 -8.90 10.05
CA TYR A 483 -22.73 -8.93 10.05
C TYR A 483 -23.31 -7.81 10.93
N MET A 484 -22.75 -7.65 12.13
CA MET A 484 -23.14 -6.61 13.08
C MET A 484 -22.79 -5.20 12.59
N LEU A 485 -21.67 -5.06 11.87
CA LEU A 485 -21.25 -3.78 11.29
C LEU A 485 -22.21 -3.27 10.21
N LEU A 486 -22.70 -4.19 9.39
CA LEU A 486 -23.60 -3.94 8.26
C LEU A 486 -25.08 -3.79 8.67
N GLU A 487 -25.41 -4.10 9.93
CA GLU A 487 -26.72 -3.83 10.52
C GLU A 487 -26.75 -2.39 11.07
N THR A 488 -27.41 -1.48 10.36
CA THR A 488 -27.58 -0.08 10.78
C THR A 488 -29.06 0.29 10.83
N HIS A 489 -29.41 1.33 11.60
CA HIS A 489 -30.79 1.84 11.65
C HIS A 489 -31.30 2.25 10.26
N ASP A 490 -30.43 2.81 9.42
CA ASP A 490 -30.78 3.26 8.07
C ASP A 490 -30.94 2.10 7.08
N ILE A 491 -30.18 1.02 7.29
CA ILE A 491 -30.17 -0.17 6.43
C ILE A 491 -30.33 -1.43 7.30
N PRO A 492 -31.50 -1.62 7.95
CA PRO A 492 -31.69 -2.74 8.86
C PRO A 492 -31.83 -4.05 8.06
N TRP A 493 -31.27 -5.14 8.59
CA TRP A 493 -31.47 -6.47 8.02
C TRP A 493 -32.94 -6.91 8.03
N SER A 494 -33.73 -6.35 8.96
CA SER A 494 -35.13 -6.69 9.24
C SER A 494 -36.16 -6.11 8.27
N LYS A 495 -35.83 -5.12 7.43
CA LYS A 495 -36.82 -4.46 6.53
C LYS A 495 -37.49 -5.42 5.52
N HIS A 496 -36.95 -6.62 5.33
CA HIS A 496 -37.50 -7.65 4.44
C HIS A 496 -37.91 -8.95 5.15
N ALA A 497 -38.02 -8.95 6.48
CA ALA A 497 -38.51 -10.11 7.24
C ALA A 497 -40.05 -10.20 7.20
N THR A 498 -40.62 -10.41 6.01
CA THR A 498 -42.07 -10.55 5.78
C THR A 498 -42.71 -11.79 6.42
N TYR A 499 -41.92 -12.69 7.02
CA TYR A 499 -42.40 -13.94 7.61
C TYR A 499 -42.48 -13.95 9.15
N ALA A 500 -42.08 -12.86 9.83
CA ALA A 500 -42.25 -12.71 11.27
C ALA A 500 -43.32 -11.63 11.56
N PRO A 501 -44.30 -11.88 12.46
CA PRO A 501 -45.24 -10.86 12.89
C PRO A 501 -44.51 -9.61 13.39
N ALA A 502 -45.03 -8.42 13.06
CA ALA A 502 -44.39 -7.14 13.40
C ALA A 502 -44.10 -6.97 14.90
N GLU A 503 -44.87 -7.65 15.75
CA GLU A 503 -44.73 -7.71 17.21
C GLU A 503 -43.47 -8.46 17.69
N ARG A 504 -42.78 -9.21 16.80
CA ARG A 504 -41.48 -9.88 17.07
C ARG A 504 -40.29 -9.15 16.44
N LEU A 505 -40.50 -7.95 15.89
CA LEU A 505 -39.48 -7.08 15.30
C LEU A 505 -38.78 -6.19 16.34
N GLU A 506 -38.65 -6.63 17.59
CA GLU A 506 -37.65 -5.99 18.46
C GLU A 506 -36.27 -6.19 17.82
N ASP A 507 -35.42 -5.15 17.92
CA ASP A 507 -34.01 -5.16 17.53
C ASP A 507 -33.19 -6.06 18.46
N LEU A 508 -33.63 -7.31 18.58
CA LEU A 508 -32.98 -8.36 19.33
C LEU A 508 -31.68 -8.69 18.62
N LYS A 509 -30.60 -8.41 19.33
CA LYS A 509 -29.24 -8.72 18.91
C LYS A 509 -29.04 -10.23 18.88
N PRO A 510 -28.14 -10.75 18.03
CA PRO A 510 -27.96 -12.20 17.80
C PRO A 510 -27.79 -13.07 19.05
N TRP A 511 -27.22 -12.50 20.12
CA TRP A 511 -26.96 -13.17 21.39
C TRP A 511 -28.19 -13.23 22.33
N GLN A 512 -29.27 -12.52 22.04
CA GLN A 512 -30.43 -12.43 22.95
C GLN A 512 -31.41 -13.59 22.74
N LEU A 513 -31.63 -14.07 21.51
CA LEU A 513 -32.53 -15.19 21.19
C LEU A 513 -32.07 -15.95 19.93
N TRP A 514 -31.35 -17.06 20.13
CA TRP A 514 -30.72 -17.87 19.07
C TRP A 514 -31.70 -18.37 17.99
N GLU A 515 -32.91 -18.79 18.38
CA GLU A 515 -33.92 -19.27 17.43
C GLU A 515 -34.38 -18.15 16.48
N HIS A 516 -34.60 -16.94 17.01
CA HIS A 516 -34.95 -15.78 16.20
C HIS A 516 -33.79 -15.35 15.29
N PHE A 517 -32.55 -15.42 15.76
CA PHE A 517 -31.38 -15.17 14.93
C PHE A 517 -31.31 -16.15 13.75
N ASN A 518 -31.50 -17.46 13.99
CA ASN A 518 -31.50 -18.47 12.92
C ASN A 518 -32.59 -18.21 11.87
N CYS A 519 -33.79 -17.82 12.31
CA CYS A 519 -34.86 -17.43 11.40
C CYS A 519 -34.48 -16.19 10.57
N LYS A 520 -33.93 -15.14 11.20
CA LYS A 520 -33.44 -13.93 10.51
C LYS A 520 -32.33 -14.27 9.51
N LEU A 521 -31.37 -15.10 9.88
CA LEU A 521 -30.25 -15.50 9.02
C LEU A 521 -30.73 -16.30 7.79
N ARG A 522 -31.74 -17.17 7.95
CA ARG A 522 -32.36 -17.90 6.82
C ARG A 522 -33.07 -16.95 5.86
N VAL A 523 -33.84 -15.98 6.38
CA VAL A 523 -34.49 -14.94 5.58
C VAL A 523 -33.47 -14.07 4.85
N LEU A 524 -32.36 -13.73 5.50
CA LEU A 524 -31.25 -13.01 4.86
C LEU A 524 -30.63 -13.83 3.75
N LYS A 525 -30.36 -15.12 3.99
CA LYS A 525 -29.80 -16.01 2.97
C LYS A 525 -30.69 -16.10 1.72
N SER A 526 -32.02 -16.05 1.86
CA SER A 526 -32.90 -16.02 0.68
C SER A 526 -32.78 -14.73 -0.16
N GLN A 527 -32.27 -13.63 0.40
CA GLN A 527 -32.01 -12.40 -0.36
C GLN A 527 -30.79 -12.51 -1.28
N ALA A 528 -29.96 -13.54 -1.10
CA ALA A 528 -28.78 -13.77 -1.96
C ALA A 528 -29.14 -14.26 -3.37
N PHE A 529 -30.38 -14.72 -3.57
CA PHE A 529 -30.87 -15.31 -4.82
C PHE A 529 -31.90 -14.37 -5.46
N ALA A 530 -31.98 -14.34 -6.79
CA ALA A 530 -33.01 -13.54 -7.46
C ALA A 530 -34.41 -14.13 -7.20
N GLN A 531 -35.46 -13.29 -7.20
CA GLN A 531 -36.82 -13.71 -6.82
C GLN A 531 -37.39 -14.86 -7.66
N GLU A 532 -36.92 -15.05 -8.89
CA GLU A 532 -37.38 -16.07 -9.83
C GLU A 532 -36.30 -17.11 -10.17
N GLU A 533 -35.16 -17.07 -9.47
CA GLU A 533 -34.06 -18.01 -9.71
C GLU A 533 -34.39 -19.37 -9.10
N PRO A 534 -34.33 -20.48 -9.87
CA PRO A 534 -34.47 -21.81 -9.31
C PRO A 534 -33.23 -22.14 -8.48
N VAL A 535 -33.41 -22.29 -7.15
CA VAL A 535 -32.33 -22.62 -6.21
C VAL A 535 -32.52 -24.03 -5.67
N LEU A 536 -31.44 -24.81 -5.56
CA LEU A 536 -31.50 -26.10 -4.91
C LEU A 536 -31.75 -25.94 -3.40
N TRP A 537 -32.63 -26.77 -2.84
CA TRP A 537 -32.86 -26.83 -1.39
C TRP A 537 -31.57 -27.02 -0.61
N THR A 538 -30.62 -27.78 -1.14
CA THR A 538 -29.29 -27.99 -0.54
C THR A 538 -28.49 -26.71 -0.42
N ASP A 539 -28.67 -25.74 -1.31
CA ASP A 539 -27.91 -24.49 -1.31
C ASP A 539 -28.50 -23.50 -0.30
N ILE A 540 -29.83 -23.41 -0.22
CA ILE A 540 -30.55 -22.64 0.81
C ILE A 540 -30.27 -23.18 2.21
N HIS A 541 -30.24 -24.51 2.38
CA HIS A 541 -29.99 -25.13 3.69
C HIS A 541 -28.54 -25.53 3.94
N HIS A 542 -27.62 -25.18 3.04
CA HIS A 542 -26.21 -25.48 3.20
C HIS A 542 -25.67 -24.94 4.53
N GLY A 543 -25.00 -25.78 5.31
CA GLY A 543 -24.51 -25.47 6.66
C GLY A 543 -25.49 -25.80 7.80
N ALA A 544 -26.76 -26.06 7.50
CA ALA A 544 -27.68 -26.64 8.47
C ALA A 544 -27.38 -28.14 8.63
N ARG A 545 -27.02 -28.57 9.85
CA ARG A 545 -27.09 -30.00 10.19
C ARG A 545 -28.56 -30.32 10.44
N LEU A 546 -29.26 -30.78 9.40
CA LEU A 546 -30.55 -31.44 9.57
C LEU A 546 -30.23 -32.84 10.11
N ALA A 547 -30.23 -32.95 11.44
CA ALA A 547 -30.15 -34.24 12.12
C ALA A 547 -31.46 -35.02 11.92
#